data_AF-A0A7C3G1V5-F1
#
_entry.id   AF-A0A7C3G1V5-F1
#
_cell.length_a   1.000
_cell.length_b   1.000
_cell.length_c   1.000
_cell.angle_alpha   90.00
_cell.angle_beta   90.00
_cell.angle_gamma   90.00
#
_symmetry.space_group_name_H-M   'P 1'
#
loop_
_entity.id
_entity.type
_entity.pdbx_description
1 polymer ?
#
loop_
_entity_poly.entity_id
_entity_poly.type
_entity_poly.pdbx_seq_one_letter_code
_entity_poly.pdbx_strand_id
1 'polypeptide(L)'
;METVRSFIAIELPQSLKTELEELVSRLKSESRTGVKWVNPQGIHITLKFLGDVAAGRLDGITGALKVAARGVKPFHLTVGGLGVFPNPHRVRV
;
A
#
# COMPACT_ATOMS: atom_id res chain seq x y z
N MET A 1 -8.44 23.69 -12.18
CA MET A 1 -8.53 22.33 -12.75
C MET A 1 -8.62 21.36 -11.60
N GLU A 2 -9.57 20.43 -11.62
CA GLU A 2 -9.71 19.42 -10.57
C GLU A 2 -8.47 18.52 -10.50
N THR A 3 -7.96 18.29 -9.30
CA THR A 3 -6.77 17.47 -9.04
C THR A 3 -7.08 16.35 -8.07
N VAL A 4 -6.45 15.20 -8.28
CA VAL A 4 -6.60 13.99 -7.46
C VAL A 4 -5.22 13.59 -6.94
N ARG A 5 -5.10 13.41 -5.62
CA ARG A 5 -3.90 12.83 -5.02
C ARG A 5 -3.84 11.35 -5.37
N SER A 6 -2.81 10.95 -6.09
CA SER A 6 -2.71 9.61 -6.68
C SER A 6 -1.36 8.93 -6.43
N PHE A 7 -1.38 7.61 -6.52
CA PHE A 7 -0.22 6.74 -6.45
C PHE A 7 -0.50 5.47 -7.25
N ILE A 8 0.54 4.69 -7.52
CA ILE A 8 0.49 3.40 -8.20
C ILE A 8 0.78 2.33 -7.15
N ALA A 9 -0.02 1.28 -7.10
CA ALA A 9 0.13 0.20 -6.13
C ALA A 9 -0.19 -1.18 -6.74
N ILE A 10 0.31 -2.22 -6.07
CA ILE A 10 -0.11 -3.60 -6.24
C ILE A 10 -1.15 -3.90 -5.15
N GLU A 11 -2.32 -4.36 -5.59
CA GLU A 11 -3.40 -4.77 -4.70
C GLU A 11 -3.11 -6.15 -4.09
N LEU A 12 -3.44 -6.32 -2.82
CA LEU A 12 -3.26 -7.59 -2.12
C LEU A 12 -4.51 -8.50 -2.27
N PRO A 13 -4.33 -9.82 -2.38
CA PRO A 13 -5.45 -10.78 -2.33
C PRO A 13 -6.25 -10.66 -1.03
N GLN A 14 -7.56 -10.94 -1.10
CA GLN A 14 -8.45 -10.85 0.07
C GLN A 14 -8.01 -11.75 1.22
N SER A 15 -7.50 -12.96 0.93
CA SER A 15 -7.01 -13.88 1.96
C SER A 15 -5.90 -13.25 2.80
N LEU A 16 -4.94 -12.60 2.15
CA LEU A 16 -3.84 -11.92 2.83
C LEU A 16 -4.33 -10.72 3.63
N LYS A 17 -5.35 -9.99 3.15
CA LYS A 17 -5.97 -8.90 3.91
C LYS A 17 -6.65 -9.40 5.19
N THR A 18 -7.28 -10.57 5.15
CA THR A 18 -7.86 -11.23 6.34
C THR A 18 -6.77 -11.62 7.34
N GLU A 19 -5.67 -12.22 6.89
CA GLU A 19 -4.53 -12.54 7.77
C GLU A 19 -3.91 -11.29 8.42
N LEU A 20 -3.80 -10.19 7.65
CA LEU A 20 -3.33 -8.91 8.17
C LEU A 20 -4.30 -8.28 9.17
N GLU A 21 -5.61 -8.48 9.00
CA GLU A 21 -6.62 -8.02 9.95
C GLU A 21 -6.49 -8.72 11.30
N GLU A 22 -6.30 -10.03 11.31
CA GLU A 22 -6.04 -10.81 12.52
C GLU A 22 -4.74 -10.36 13.21
N LEU A 23 -3.68 -10.14 12.43
CA LEU A 23 -2.41 -9.65 12.93
C LEU A 23 -2.55 -8.26 13.58
N VAL A 24 -3.20 -7.33 12.90
CA VAL A 24 -3.45 -5.98 13.42
C VAL A 24 -4.31 -6.04 14.69
N SER A 25 -5.29 -6.94 14.76
CA SER A 25 -6.12 -7.14 15.96
C SER A 25 -5.28 -7.59 17.16
N ARG A 26 -4.39 -8.56 16.97
CA ARG A 26 -3.46 -9.03 18.00
C ARG A 26 -2.50 -7.93 18.47
N LEU A 27 -1.89 -7.20 17.53
CA LEU A 27 -0.97 -6.12 17.87
C LEU A 27 -1.69 -4.96 18.58
N LYS A 28 -2.94 -4.68 18.21
CA LYS A 28 -3.80 -3.70 18.91
C LYS A 28 -4.00 -4.06 20.38
N SER A 29 -4.25 -5.33 20.69
CA SER A 29 -4.48 -5.77 22.08
C SER A 29 -3.23 -5.67 22.95
N GLU A 30 -2.04 -5.74 22.34
CA GLU A 30 -0.75 -5.69 23.05
C GLU A 30 -0.14 -4.27 23.08
N SER A 31 -0.62 -3.37 22.23
CA SER A 31 -0.05 -2.02 22.06
C SER A 31 -0.47 -1.06 23.16
N ARG A 32 0.47 -0.19 23.55
CA ARG A 32 0.18 1.02 24.34
C ARG A 32 -0.56 2.05 23.50
N THR A 33 -1.17 3.02 24.19
CA THR A 33 -1.88 4.15 23.57
C THR A 33 -0.98 4.94 22.62
N GLY A 34 -1.53 5.41 21.49
CA GLY A 34 -0.84 6.32 20.55
C GLY A 34 -0.56 5.78 19.13
N VAL A 35 -0.85 4.51 18.83
CA VAL A 35 -0.72 3.96 17.46
C VAL A 35 -2.01 4.19 16.67
N LYS A 36 -1.89 4.85 15.51
CA LYS A 36 -2.98 4.95 14.54
C LYS A 36 -2.91 3.77 13.58
N TRP A 37 -3.81 2.82 13.77
CA TRP A 37 -3.88 1.62 12.94
C TRP A 37 -4.54 1.90 11.59
N VAL A 38 -3.93 1.41 10.52
CA VAL A 38 -4.53 1.43 9.17
C VAL A 38 -5.70 0.46 9.07
N ASN A 39 -6.64 0.73 8.18
CA ASN A 39 -7.68 -0.24 7.82
C ASN A 39 -7.02 -1.38 7.01
N PRO A 40 -7.09 -2.65 7.46
CA PRO A 40 -6.51 -3.79 6.75
C PRO A 40 -6.97 -3.89 5.28
N GLN A 41 -8.22 -3.51 4.99
CA GLN A 41 -8.77 -3.56 3.64
C GLN A 41 -8.11 -2.55 2.68
N GLY A 42 -7.47 -1.51 3.20
CA GLY A 42 -6.73 -0.52 2.43
C GLY A 42 -5.23 -0.83 2.27
N ILE A 43 -4.74 -1.95 2.81
CA ILE A 43 -3.32 -2.33 2.71
C ILE A 43 -3.00 -2.77 1.27
N HIS A 44 -1.95 -2.19 0.74
CA HIS A 44 -1.44 -2.40 -0.62
C HIS A 44 0.09 -2.21 -0.62
N ILE A 45 0.75 -2.63 -1.70
CA ILE A 45 2.18 -2.34 -1.90
C ILE A 45 2.29 -1.12 -2.80
N THR A 46 2.69 0.02 -2.24
CA THR A 46 2.90 1.24 -3.04
C THR A 46 4.15 1.10 -3.90
N LEU A 47 4.03 1.34 -5.20
CA LEU A 47 5.14 1.38 -6.15
C LEU A 47 5.66 2.80 -6.36
N LYS A 48 4.76 3.78 -6.49
CA LYS A 48 5.14 5.18 -6.74
C LYS A 48 4.05 6.15 -6.34
N PHE A 49 4.42 7.17 -5.55
CA PHE A 49 3.56 8.33 -5.33
C PHE A 49 3.63 9.30 -6.52
N LEU A 50 2.48 9.76 -7.00
CA LEU A 50 2.37 10.73 -8.09
C LEU A 50 2.03 12.13 -7.59
N GLY A 51 1.60 12.27 -6.33
CA GLY A 51 1.15 13.54 -5.77
C GLY A 51 -0.19 13.95 -6.35
N ASP A 52 -0.41 15.25 -6.47
CA ASP A 52 -1.64 15.80 -7.04
C ASP A 52 -1.56 15.83 -8.57
N VAL A 53 -2.48 15.12 -9.21
CA VAL A 53 -2.55 14.94 -10.66
C VAL A 53 -3.86 15.54 -11.17
N ALA A 54 -3.81 16.31 -12.26
CA ALA A 54 -5.03 16.79 -12.90
C ALA A 54 -5.92 15.62 -13.36
N ALA A 55 -7.22 15.66 -13.04
CA ALA A 55 -8.16 14.56 -13.30
C ALA A 55 -8.16 14.13 -14.78
N GLY A 56 -8.07 15.09 -15.71
CA GLY A 56 -7.98 14.83 -17.15
C GLY A 56 -6.71 14.09 -17.61
N ARG A 57 -5.72 13.83 -16.73
CA ARG A 57 -4.51 13.05 -17.03
C ARG A 57 -4.59 11.58 -16.62
N LEU A 58 -5.64 11.17 -15.90
CA LEU A 58 -5.75 9.82 -15.35
C LEU A 58 -5.77 8.73 -16.45
N ASP A 59 -6.46 8.98 -17.56
CA ASP A 59 -6.51 8.05 -18.69
C ASP A 59 -5.14 7.88 -19.36
N GLY A 60 -4.41 8.99 -19.52
CA GLY A 60 -3.04 8.97 -20.06
C GLY A 60 -2.06 8.22 -19.16
N ILE A 61 -2.19 8.39 -17.84
CA ILE A 61 -1.40 7.63 -16.85
C ILE A 61 -1.74 6.14 -16.93
N THR A 62 -3.02 5.80 -17.02
CA THR A 62 -3.48 4.41 -17.17
C THR A 62 -2.93 3.77 -18.45
N GLY A 63 -2.92 4.50 -19.56
CA GLY A 63 -2.29 4.05 -20.81
C GLY A 63 -0.79 3.83 -20.67
N ALA A 64 -0.07 4.75 -20.04
CA ALA A 64 1.37 4.63 -19.79
C ALA A 64 1.69 3.42 -18.89
N LEU A 65 0.87 3.16 -17.87
CA LEU A 65 1.00 1.99 -16.99
C LEU A 65 0.85 0.68 -17.76
N LYS A 66 -0.15 0.58 -18.64
CA LYS A 66 -0.33 -0.61 -19.50
C LYS A 66 0.91 -0.85 -20.35
N VAL A 67 1.46 0.20 -20.96
CA VAL A 67 2.69 0.10 -21.77
C VAL A 67 3.88 -0.35 -20.94
N ALA A 68 4.09 0.24 -19.76
CA ALA A 68 5.18 -0.10 -18.85
C ALA A 68 5.10 -1.55 -18.35
N ALA A 69 3.90 -2.07 -18.14
CA ALA A 69 3.68 -3.43 -17.65
C ALA A 69 3.83 -4.52 -18.73
N ARG A 70 3.77 -4.20 -20.04
CA ARG A 70 3.77 -5.21 -21.13
C ARG A 70 4.97 -6.18 -21.11
N GLY A 71 6.13 -5.73 -20.66
CA GLY A 71 7.35 -6.55 -20.61
C GLY A 71 7.53 -7.34 -19.31
N VAL A 72 6.65 -7.14 -18.32
CA VAL A 72 6.78 -7.73 -16.99
C VAL A 72 5.91 -8.97 -16.93
N LYS A 73 6.54 -10.14 -16.80
CA LYS A 73 5.82 -11.40 -16.57
C LYS A 73 5.24 -11.43 -15.15
N PRO A 74 4.08 -12.07 -14.93
CA PRO A 74 3.60 -12.35 -13.59
C PRO A 74 4.67 -13.07 -12.75
N PHE A 75 4.78 -12.70 -11.49
CA PHE A 75 5.72 -13.29 -10.54
C PHE A 75 5.04 -13.47 -9.17
N HIS A 76 5.63 -14.34 -8.36
CA HIS A 76 5.12 -14.62 -7.01
C HIS A 76 5.84 -13.75 -5.98
N LEU A 77 5.08 -13.27 -5.00
CA LEU A 77 5.60 -12.54 -3.85
C LEU A 77 5.16 -13.26 -2.58
N THR A 78 6.06 -13.30 -1.60
CA THR A 78 5.77 -13.83 -0.26
C THR A 78 5.94 -12.70 0.74
N VAL A 79 4.96 -12.55 1.64
CA VAL A 79 5.04 -11.60 2.75
C VAL A 79 5.54 -12.37 3.98
N GLY A 80 6.46 -11.78 4.72
CA GLY A 80 7.00 -12.41 5.92
C GLY A 80 7.76 -11.42 6.79
N GLY A 81 7.77 -11.69 8.09
CA GLY A 81 8.39 -10.84 9.09
C GLY A 81 7.60 -9.55 9.38
N LEU A 82 7.94 -8.93 10.50
CA LEU A 82 7.49 -7.58 10.85
C LEU A 82 8.71 -6.66 10.90
N GLY A 83 8.50 -5.42 10.49
CA GLY A 83 9.52 -4.38 10.51
C GLY A 83 8.98 -3.10 11.09
N VAL A 84 9.88 -2.16 11.35
CA VAL A 84 9.56 -0.81 11.83
C VAL A 84 10.35 0.21 11.02
N PHE A 85 9.78 1.39 10.82
CA PHE A 85 10.45 2.45 10.08
C PHE A 85 10.38 3.82 10.81
N PRO A 86 11.45 4.64 10.72
CA PRO A 86 12.74 4.34 10.09
C PRO A 86 13.57 3.29 10.82
N ASN A 87 13.42 3.13 12.15
CA ASN A 87 14.13 2.12 12.94
C ASN A 87 13.48 1.91 14.33
N PRO A 88 13.88 0.86 15.10
CA PRO A 88 13.28 0.55 16.40
C PRO A 88 13.42 1.63 17.47
N HIS A 89 14.43 2.51 17.38
CA HIS A 89 14.63 3.60 18.33
C HIS A 89 13.71 4.79 18.05
N ARG A 90 13.12 4.87 16.84
CA ARG A 90 12.21 5.94 16.44
C ARG A 90 11.17 5.43 15.44
N VAL A 91 10.12 4.77 15.93
CA VAL A 91 9.02 4.25 15.11
C VAL A 91 8.08 5.38 14.68
N ARG A 92 7.70 5.44 13.40
CA ARG A 92 6.81 6.48 12.84
C ARG A 92 5.65 5.97 11.99
N VAL A 93 5.75 4.76 11.46
CA VAL A 93 4.78 4.12 10.56
C VAL A 93 4.54 2.70 11.02
#